data_AF-A0A1A7YJ05-F1
#
_entry.id   AF-A0A1A7YJ05-F1
#
_cell.length_a   1.000
_cell.length_b   1.000
_cell.length_c   1.000
_cell.angle_alpha   90.00
_cell.angle_beta   90.00
_cell.angle_gamma   90.00
#
_symmetry.space_group_name_H-M   'P 1'
#
loop_
_entity.id
_entity.type
_entity.pdbx_description
1 polymer ?
#
loop_
_entity_poly.entity_id
_entity_poly.type
_entity_poly.pdbx_seq_one_letter_code
_entity_poly.pdbx_strand_id
1 'polypeptide(L)'
;QKIVSEHYGTFDKDNIRDITDSLIDHCEDRKLDENSNIQMSDEKVVGIVNDLFGAGFDTVSTCLSWSVMYLVAYPEIEQRLFEEIKDKIGLDRSPK
;
A
#
# COMPACT_ATOMS: atom_id res chain seq x y z
N GLN A 1 11.99 -4.32 10.23
CA GLN A 1 12.54 -5.66 9.97
C GLN A 1 11.66 -6.79 10.50
N LYS A 2 11.11 -6.72 11.72
CA LYS A 2 10.25 -7.77 12.31
C LYS A 2 9.15 -8.28 11.37
N ILE A 3 8.44 -7.38 10.68
CA ILE A 3 7.34 -7.74 9.75
C ILE A 3 7.86 -8.56 8.57
N VAL A 4 8.92 -8.10 7.88
CA VAL A 4 9.49 -8.85 6.76
C VAL A 4 10.04 -10.21 7.21
N SER A 5 10.63 -10.30 8.40
CA SER A 5 11.05 -11.59 8.99
C SER A 5 9.88 -12.53 9.28
N GLU A 6 8.73 -12.01 9.72
CA GLU A 6 7.50 -12.80 9.90
C GLU A 6 6.97 -13.30 8.56
N HIS A 7 7.05 -12.49 7.50
CA HIS A 7 6.71 -12.90 6.14
C HIS A 7 7.57 -14.07 5.67
N TYR A 8 8.90 -14.00 5.82
CA TYR A 8 9.80 -15.13 5.53
C TYR A 8 9.45 -16.40 6.32
N GLY A 9 9.09 -16.28 7.60
CA GLY A 9 8.76 -17.45 8.44
C GLY A 9 7.43 -18.13 8.11
N THR A 10 6.58 -17.46 7.34
CA THR A 10 5.23 -17.93 6.96
C THR A 10 5.02 -17.91 5.43
N PHE A 11 6.12 -17.79 4.69
CA PHE A 11 6.10 -17.72 3.24
C PHE A 11 5.65 -19.07 2.65
N ASP A 12 4.71 -19.00 1.70
CA ASP A 12 4.18 -20.13 0.98
C ASP A 12 4.12 -19.77 -0.51
N LYS A 13 4.89 -20.50 -1.32
CA LYS A 13 5.01 -20.24 -2.75
C LYS A 13 3.70 -20.46 -3.51
N ASP A 14 2.83 -21.32 -3.00
CA ASP A 14 1.52 -21.57 -3.60
C ASP A 14 0.45 -20.55 -3.13
N ASN A 15 0.82 -19.64 -2.20
CA ASN A 15 -0.09 -18.67 -1.61
C ASN A 15 0.60 -17.34 -1.27
N ILE A 16 0.74 -16.47 -2.28
CA ILE A 16 1.30 -15.12 -2.13
C ILE A 16 0.27 -14.18 -1.49
N ARG A 17 0.53 -13.73 -0.24
CA ARG A 17 -0.44 -12.95 0.53
C ARG A 17 -0.44 -11.47 0.17
N ASP A 18 0.73 -10.91 -0.11
CA ASP A 18 0.90 -9.48 -0.40
C ASP A 18 2.18 -9.17 -1.20
N ILE A 19 2.50 -7.88 -1.30
CA ILE A 19 3.66 -7.37 -2.01
C ILE A 19 4.97 -7.85 -1.36
N THR A 20 5.01 -8.01 -0.03
CA THR A 20 6.20 -8.52 0.67
C THR A 20 6.49 -9.95 0.24
N ASP A 21 5.48 -10.82 0.24
CA ASP A 21 5.62 -12.19 -0.25
C ASP A 21 5.97 -12.25 -1.75
N SER A 22 5.38 -11.37 -2.55
CA SER A 22 5.70 -11.28 -3.99
C SER A 22 7.17 -10.94 -4.23
N LEU A 23 7.74 -10.04 -3.41
CA LEU A 23 9.15 -9.70 -3.48
C LEU A 23 10.03 -10.86 -2.99
N ILE A 24 9.62 -11.59 -1.95
CA ILE A 24 10.32 -12.78 -1.45
C ILE A 24 10.37 -13.87 -2.54
N ASP A 25 9.24 -14.22 -3.14
CA ASP A 25 9.14 -15.22 -4.21
C ASP A 25 10.06 -14.90 -5.40
N HIS A 26 10.01 -13.65 -5.86
CA HIS A 26 10.88 -13.17 -6.93
C HIS A 26 12.38 -13.20 -6.55
N CYS A 27 12.73 -13.10 -5.27
CA CYS A 27 14.10 -13.27 -4.80
C CYS A 27 14.52 -14.74 -4.77
N GLU A 28 13.64 -15.66 -4.40
CA GLU A 28 13.91 -17.10 -4.40
C GLU A 28 14.07 -17.65 -5.82
N ASP A 29 13.23 -17.25 -6.76
CA ASP A 29 13.32 -17.68 -8.16
C ASP A 29 14.66 -17.25 -8.81
N ARG A 30 15.17 -16.07 -8.49
CA ARG A 30 16.45 -15.58 -9.03
C ARG A 30 17.68 -16.24 -8.42
N LYS A 31 17.58 -16.82 -7.21
CA LYS A 31 18.69 -17.58 -6.61
C LYS A 31 19.01 -18.86 -7.38
N LEU A 32 18.07 -19.37 -8.19
CA LEU A 32 18.25 -20.56 -9.02
C LEU A 32 19.01 -20.30 -10.33
N ASP A 33 19.15 -19.04 -10.74
CA ASP A 33 19.94 -18.63 -11.91
C ASP A 33 21.37 -18.25 -11.49
N GLU A 34 22.33 -19.16 -11.70
CA GLU A 34 23.77 -19.00 -11.37
C GLU A 34 24.44 -17.79 -12.04
N ASN A 35 23.82 -17.19 -13.07
CA ASN A 35 24.34 -16.05 -13.83
C ASN A 35 23.72 -14.69 -13.45
N SER A 36 22.89 -14.64 -12.41
CA SER A 36 22.19 -13.40 -12.04
C SER A 36 23.09 -12.48 -11.20
N ASN A 37 23.78 -11.55 -11.87
CA ASN A 37 24.55 -10.45 -11.26
C ASN A 37 23.73 -9.46 -10.38
N ILE A 38 22.47 -9.79 -10.06
CA ILE A 38 21.58 -9.00 -9.21
C ILE A 38 21.00 -9.94 -8.16
N GLN A 39 21.83 -10.35 -7.19
CA GLN A 39 21.30 -10.88 -5.94
C GLN A 39 20.46 -9.78 -5.28
N MET A 40 19.15 -9.99 -5.25
CA MET A 40 18.27 -9.27 -4.34
C MET A 40 18.50 -9.84 -2.94
N SER A 41 19.15 -9.06 -2.07
CA SER A 41 19.31 -9.41 -0.67
C SER A 41 18.04 -9.08 0.11
N ASP A 42 17.82 -9.76 1.23
CA ASP A 42 16.71 -9.50 2.14
C ASP A 42 16.65 -8.02 2.56
N GLU A 43 17.80 -7.36 2.66
CA GLU A 43 17.92 -5.92 2.94
C GLU A 43 17.27 -5.05 1.86
N LYS A 44 17.38 -5.44 0.59
CA LYS A 44 16.73 -4.70 -0.51
C LYS A 44 15.21 -4.93 -0.51
N VAL A 45 14.74 -6.13 -0.17
CA VAL A 45 13.31 -6.41 0.02
C VAL A 45 12.76 -5.53 1.14
N VAL A 46 13.43 -5.49 2.29
CA VAL A 46 13.08 -4.59 3.40
C VAL A 46 13.08 -3.13 2.97
N GLY A 47 14.08 -2.69 2.18
CA GLY A 47 14.16 -1.34 1.65
C GLY A 47 12.96 -0.97 0.78
N ILE A 48 12.65 -1.79 -0.23
CA ILE A 48 11.53 -1.55 -1.15
C ILE A 48 10.19 -1.50 -0.40
N VAL A 49 9.97 -2.44 0.53
CA VAL A 49 8.75 -2.47 1.35
C VAL A 49 8.65 -1.19 2.19
N ASN A 50 9.72 -0.78 2.86
CA ASN A 50 9.73 0.45 3.66
C ASN A 50 9.50 1.70 2.80
N ASP A 51 10.10 1.79 1.62
CA ASP A 51 9.91 2.92 0.71
C ASP A 51 8.46 3.02 0.24
N LEU A 52 7.86 1.89 -0.16
CA LEU A 52 6.47 1.85 -0.60
C LEU A 52 5.51 2.25 0.52
N PHE A 53 5.66 1.66 1.71
CA PHE A 53 4.81 1.98 2.86
C PHE A 53 5.03 3.41 3.33
N GLY A 54 6.28 3.86 3.45
CA GLY A 54 6.60 5.21 3.90
C GLY A 54 6.07 6.27 2.96
N ALA A 55 6.35 6.15 1.65
CA ALA A 55 5.87 7.10 0.66
C ALA A 55 4.34 7.07 0.54
N GLY A 56 3.73 5.88 0.50
CA GLY A 56 2.28 5.74 0.40
C GLY A 56 1.56 6.29 1.62
N PHE A 57 2.06 5.98 2.82
CA PHE A 57 1.45 6.45 4.07
C PHE A 57 1.53 7.98 4.21
N ASP A 58 2.72 8.56 4.04
CA ASP A 58 2.94 9.99 4.25
C ASP A 58 2.15 10.85 3.24
N THR A 59 2.24 10.50 1.95
CA THR A 59 1.59 11.27 0.89
C THR A 59 0.06 11.19 0.96
N VAL A 60 -0.51 10.01 1.16
CA VAL A 60 -1.97 9.83 1.24
C VAL A 60 -2.53 10.45 2.53
N SER A 61 -1.85 10.28 3.67
CA SER A 61 -2.29 10.88 4.93
C SER A 61 -2.26 12.40 4.88
N THR A 62 -1.20 12.97 4.30
CA THR A 62 -1.10 14.42 4.09
C THR A 62 -2.18 14.92 3.14
N CYS A 63 -2.40 14.24 2.02
CA CYS A 63 -3.44 14.58 1.05
C CYS A 63 -4.85 14.58 1.68
N LEU A 64 -5.21 13.54 2.43
CA LEU A 64 -6.49 13.44 3.13
C LEU A 64 -6.64 14.52 4.20
N SER A 65 -5.57 14.79 4.96
CA SER A 65 -5.58 15.83 6.00
C SER A 65 -5.88 17.20 5.41
N TRP A 66 -5.22 17.55 4.31
CA TRP A 66 -5.50 18.80 3.58
C TRP A 66 -6.90 18.80 2.97
N SER A 67 -7.34 17.68 2.37
CA SER A 67 -8.67 17.57 1.78
C SER A 67 -9.76 17.86 2.82
N VAL A 68 -9.68 17.26 4.01
CA VAL A 68 -10.62 17.51 5.11
C VAL A 68 -10.53 18.95 5.62
N MET A 69 -9.32 19.48 5.77
CA MET A 69 -9.12 20.89 6.17
C MET A 69 -9.78 21.86 5.18
N TYR A 70 -9.63 21.62 3.88
CA TYR A 70 -10.30 22.41 2.84
C TYR A 70 -11.83 22.27 2.89
N LEU A 71 -12.37 21.07 3.10
CA LEU A 71 -13.83 20.90 3.25
C LEU A 71 -14.38 21.68 4.45
N VAL A 72 -13.65 21.72 5.56
CA VAL A 72 -14.04 22.49 6.75
C VAL A 72 -13.91 24.01 6.51
N ALA A 73 -12.89 24.44 5.79
CA ALA A 73 -12.64 25.85 5.50
C ALA A 73 -13.60 26.43 4.43
N TYR A 74 -14.15 25.58 3.57
CA TYR A 74 -15.05 25.97 2.46
C TYR A 74 -16.35 25.14 2.50
N PRO A 75 -17.29 25.46 3.41
CA PRO A 75 -18.52 24.69 3.61
C PRO A 75 -19.40 24.55 2.36
N GLU A 76 -19.36 25.53 1.46
CA GLU A 76 -20.07 25.51 0.18
C GLU A 76 -19.56 24.39 -0.76
N ILE A 77 -18.27 24.05 -0.67
CA ILE A 77 -17.68 22.94 -1.43
C ILE A 77 -18.03 21.62 -0.78
N GLU A 78 -17.98 21.53 0.55
CA GLU A 78 -18.40 20.34 1.29
C GLU A 78 -19.87 19.98 1.03
N GLN A 79 -20.77 20.98 1.08
CA GLN A 79 -22.18 20.75 0.81
C GLN A 79 -22.41 20.22 -0.61
N ARG A 80 -21.73 20.80 -1.61
CA ARG A 80 -21.84 20.34 -3.00
C ARG A 80 -21.34 18.91 -3.17
N LEU A 81 -20.22 18.56 -2.53
CA LEU A 81 -19.68 17.20 -2.56
C LEU A 81 -20.65 16.21 -1.90
N PHE A 82 -21.23 16.56 -0.76
CA PHE A 82 -22.22 15.74 -0.08
C PHE A 82 -23.48 15.53 -0.93
N GLU A 83 -23.99 16.59 -1.55
CA GLU A 83 -25.15 16.52 -2.46
C GLU A 83 -24.87 15.61 -3.66
N GLU A 84 -23.67 15.69 -4.25
CA GLU A 84 -23.26 14.83 -5.37
C GLU A 84 -23.21 13.35 -4.97
N ILE A 85 -22.62 13.03 -3.82
CA ILE A 85 -22.60 11.66 -3.29
C ILE A 85 -24.02 11.16 -3.04
N LYS A 86 -24.86 11.99 -2.42
CA LYS A 86 -26.26 11.64 -2.15
C LYS A 86 -27.06 11.37 -3.43
N ASP A 87 -26.87 12.17 -4.47
CA ASP A 87 -27.57 12.03 -5.75
C ASP A 87 -27.09 10.81 -6.56
N LYS A 88 -25.77 10.59 -6.64
CA LYS A 88 -25.19 9.55 -7.51
C LYS A 88 -25.03 8.19 -6.86
N ILE A 89 -24.85 8.16 -5.55
CA ILE A 89 -24.53 6.94 -4.80
C ILE A 89 -25.65 6.55 -3.84
N GLY A 90 -26.35 7.52 -3.26
CA GLY A 90 -27.35 7.29 -2.22
C GLY A 90 -26.75 7.21 -0.81
N LEU A 91 -27.63 7.12 0.19
CA LEU A 91 -27.27 7.06 1.63
C LEU A 91 -27.56 5.69 2.27
N ASP A 92 -28.04 4.74 1.47
CA ASP A 92 -28.53 3.43 1.89
C ASP A 92 -27.41 2.38 2.03
N ARG A 93 -26.21 2.68 1.54
CA ARG A 93 -25.05 1.81 1.69
C ARG A 93 -23.89 2.51 2.40
N SER A 94 -23.15 1.74 3.18
CA SER A 94 -21.83 2.15 3.63
C SER A 94 -20.81 2.06 2.49
N PRO A 95 -19.71 2.82 2.55
CA PRO A 95 -18.52 2.54 1.75
C PRO A 95 -18.12 1.07 1.93
N LYS A 96 -17.79 0.39 0.82
CA LYS A 96 -17.29 -0.99 0.85
C LYS A 96 -15.80 -1.00 1.17
#